data_AF-A0A925X3P2-F1
#
_entry.id   AF-A0A925X3P2-F1
#
_cell.length_a   1.000
_cell.length_b   1.000
_cell.length_c   1.000
_cell.angle_alpha   90.00
_cell.angle_beta   90.00
_cell.angle_gamma   90.00
#
_symmetry.space_group_name_H-M   'P 1'
#
loop_
_entity.id
_entity.type
_entity.pdbx_description
1 polymer ?
#
loop_
_entity_poly.entity_id
_entity_poly.type
_entity_poly.pdbx_seq_one_letter_code
_entity_poly.pdbx_strand_id
1 'polypeptide(L)' 'AATSDGKSAKFAGPFVREPKISTGAGDHFNAGFCVGRVLGFGLEESLCAGVGVSGYYVRTATSPSATQLAEFIADLPAPQ' A
#
# COMPACT_ATOMS: atom_id res chain seq x y z
N ALA A 1 0.17 -3.08 -9.23
CA ALA A 1 0.77 -2.45 -10.42
C ALA A 1 -0.12 -1.27 -10.83
N ALA A 2 0.45 -0.21 -11.39
CA ALA A 2 -0.27 0.96 -11.86
C ALA A 2 0.35 1.48 -13.16
N THR A 3 -0.47 2.06 -14.03
CA THR A 3 -0.03 2.62 -15.31
C THR A 3 -0.64 4.02 -15.48
N SER A 4 0.17 4.99 -15.89
CA SER A 4 -0.26 6.36 -16.25
C SER A 4 0.71 6.92 -17.28
N ASP A 5 0.20 7.59 -18.31
CA ASP A 5 1.01 8.31 -19.30
C ASP A 5 2.12 7.46 -19.96
N GLY A 6 1.80 6.20 -20.26
CA GLY A 6 2.75 5.25 -20.86
C GLY A 6 3.83 4.72 -19.89
N LYS A 7 3.83 5.14 -18.62
CA LYS A 7 4.69 4.61 -17.56
C LYS A 7 3.93 3.57 -16.75
N SER A 8 4.62 2.50 -16.35
CA SER A 8 4.07 1.46 -15.49
C SER A 8 4.99 1.18 -14.30
N ALA A 9 4.40 0.96 -13.14
CA ALA A 9 5.11 0.60 -11.91
C ALA A 9 4.51 -0.66 -11.28
N LYS A 10 5.34 -1.42 -10.57
CA LYS A 10 4.92 -2.61 -9.81
C LYS A 10 5.44 -2.53 -8.38
N PHE A 11 4.77 -3.25 -7.49
CA PHE A 11 5.19 -3.35 -6.10
C PHE A 11 4.80 -4.75 -5.61
N ALA A 12 5.78 -5.49 -5.11
CA ALA A 12 5.55 -6.79 -4.52
C ALA A 12 5.02 -6.61 -3.09
N GLY A 13 3.74 -6.93 -2.88
CA GLY A 13 3.12 -6.78 -1.56
C GLY A 13 3.66 -7.74 -0.51
N PRO A 14 3.63 -7.37 0.79
CA PRO A 14 4.08 -8.23 1.86
C PRO A 14 3.14 -9.42 2.06
N PHE A 15 3.66 -10.64 1.93
CA PHE A 15 2.87 -11.85 2.16
C PHE A 15 2.54 -12.02 3.65
N VAL A 16 1.29 -12.38 3.96
CA VAL A 16 0.86 -12.81 5.31
C VAL A 16 0.20 -14.18 5.20
N ARG A 17 0.67 -15.12 6.00
CA ARG A 17 0.13 -16.48 6.03
C ARG A 17 -1.26 -16.53 6.68
N GLU A 18 -1.45 -15.74 7.75
CA GLU A 18 -2.68 -15.73 8.56
C GLU A 18 -3.18 -14.30 8.72
N PRO A 19 -3.90 -13.75 7.72
CA PRO A 19 -4.51 -12.43 7.87
C PRO A 19 -5.61 -12.45 8.93
N LYS A 20 -5.74 -11.39 9.72
CA LYS A 20 -6.87 -11.21 10.65
C LYS A 20 -8.17 -10.96 9.89
N ILE A 21 -8.08 -10.28 8.75
CA ILE A 21 -9.19 -9.98 7.84
C ILE A 21 -8.68 -9.88 6.41
N SER A 22 -9.45 -10.36 5.44
CA SER A 22 -9.13 -10.28 4.00
C SER A 22 -10.13 -9.45 3.21
N THR A 23 -11.36 -9.31 3.71
CA THR A 23 -12.40 -8.47 3.11
C THR A 23 -12.02 -7.00 3.27
N GLY A 24 -12.21 -6.21 2.20
CA GLY A 24 -11.85 -4.79 2.16
C GLY A 24 -10.37 -4.51 1.88
N ALA A 25 -9.50 -5.52 1.75
CA ALA A 25 -8.08 -5.29 1.47
C ALA A 25 -7.82 -4.44 0.21
N GLY A 26 -8.66 -4.60 -0.82
CA GLY A 26 -8.61 -3.81 -2.06
C GLY A 26 -9.04 -2.35 -1.86
N ASP A 27 -10.04 -2.09 -1.00
CA ASP A 27 -10.50 -0.73 -0.70
C ASP A 27 -9.41 0.04 0.07
N HIS A 28 -8.77 -0.62 1.04
CA HIS A 28 -7.64 -0.08 1.78
C HIS A 28 -6.42 0.15 0.87
N PHE A 29 -6.17 -0.75 -0.08
CA PHE A 29 -5.16 -0.53 -1.11
C PHE A 29 -5.46 0.72 -1.94
N ASN A 30 -6.68 0.85 -2.45
CA ASN A 30 -7.09 2.00 -3.27
C ASN A 30 -7.03 3.29 -2.47
N ALA A 31 -7.45 3.28 -1.20
CA ALA A 31 -7.36 4.44 -0.32
C ALA A 31 -5.90 4.90 -0.13
N GLY A 32 -4.98 3.97 0.17
CA GLY A 32 -3.55 4.30 0.30
C GLY A 32 -2.93 4.81 -1.01
N PHE A 33 -3.29 4.21 -2.15
CA PHE A 33 -2.85 4.67 -3.46
C PHE A 33 -3.35 6.09 -3.75
N CYS A 34 -4.64 6.36 -3.53
CA CYS A 34 -5.24 7.68 -3.71
C CYS A 34 -4.59 8.74 -2.81
N VAL A 35 -4.29 8.40 -1.56
CA VAL A 35 -3.54 9.30 -0.65
C VAL A 35 -2.18 9.65 -1.27
N GLY A 36 -1.42 8.67 -1.78
CA GLY A 36 -0.15 8.94 -2.47
C GLY A 36 -0.33 9.90 -3.65
N ARG A 37 -1.33 9.66 -4.50
CA ARG A 37 -1.61 10.53 -5.65
C ARG A 37 -1.99 11.96 -5.23
N VAL A 38 -2.81 12.13 -4.20
CA VAL A 38 -3.20 13.44 -3.66
C VAL A 38 -2.00 14.18 -3.08
N LEU A 39 -1.05 13.47 -2.47
CA LEU A 39 0.20 14.03 -1.95
C LEU A 39 1.24 14.33 -3.04
N GLY A 40 0.92 14.07 -4.31
CA GLY A 40 1.82 14.34 -5.45
C GLY A 40 2.87 13.26 -5.70
N PHE A 41 2.72 12.08 -5.12
CA PHE A 41 3.65 10.97 -5.30
C PHE A 41 3.60 10.36 -6.71
N GLY A 42 4.72 9.80 -7.16
CA GLY A 42 4.80 9.00 -8.37
C GLY A 42 4.00 7.69 -8.26
N LEU A 43 3.99 6.91 -9.34
CA LEU A 43 3.24 5.65 -9.36
C LEU A 43 3.82 4.63 -8.38
N GLU A 44 5.16 4.58 -8.25
CA GLU A 44 5.85 3.66 -7.36
C GLU A 44 5.57 3.96 -5.89
N GLU A 45 5.69 5.21 -5.46
CA GLU A 45 5.43 5.57 -4.07
C GLU A 45 3.94 5.51 -3.73
N SER A 46 3.05 5.80 -4.69
CA SER A 46 1.61 5.60 -4.51
C SER A 46 1.26 4.11 -4.38
N LEU A 47 1.90 3.24 -5.16
CA LEU A 47 1.76 1.79 -5.00
C LEU A 47 2.30 1.32 -3.65
N CYS A 48 3.43 1.84 -3.21
CA CYS A 48 4.01 1.56 -1.90
C CYS A 48 3.03 1.93 -0.78
N ALA A 49 2.41 3.12 -0.85
CA ALA A 49 1.38 3.54 0.10
C ALA A 49 0.15 2.62 0.08
N GLY A 50 -0.38 2.28 -1.10
CA GLY A 50 -1.51 1.35 -1.24
C GLY A 50 -1.20 -0.04 -0.66
N VAL A 51 -0.03 -0.59 -0.99
CA VAL A 51 0.44 -1.86 -0.45
C VAL A 51 0.62 -1.79 1.07
N GLY A 52 1.21 -0.72 1.58
CA GLY A 52 1.42 -0.52 3.01
C GLY A 52 0.10 -0.46 3.78
N VAL A 53 -0.87 0.34 3.32
CA VAL A 53 -2.18 0.47 3.97
C VAL A 53 -2.94 -0.85 3.95
N SER A 54 -2.97 -1.54 2.80
CA SER A 54 -3.60 -2.86 2.67
C SER A 54 -2.92 -3.92 3.54
N GLY A 55 -1.60 -3.99 3.50
CA GLY A 55 -0.78 -4.94 4.25
C GLY A 55 -0.90 -4.79 5.76
N TYR A 56 -0.95 -3.54 6.25
CA TYR A 56 -1.20 -3.22 7.65
C TYR A 56 -2.62 -3.60 8.05
N TYR A 57 -3.61 -3.25 7.24
CA TYR A 57 -5.02 -3.54 7.51
C TYR A 57 -5.28 -5.04 7.64
N VAL A 58 -4.81 -5.87 6.70
CA VAL A 58 -5.06 -7.32 6.77
C VAL A 58 -4.38 -7.99 7.97
N ARG A 59 -3.33 -7.38 8.54
CA ARG A 59 -2.61 -7.86 9.75
C ARG A 59 -3.24 -7.39 11.05
N THR A 60 -3.92 -6.25 11.04
CA THR A 60 -4.36 -5.56 12.27
C THR A 60 -5.87 -5.43 12.39
N ALA A 61 -6.60 -5.58 11.28
CA ALA A 61 -8.01 -5.22 11.11
C ALA A 61 -8.31 -3.72 11.34
N THR A 62 -7.29 -2.85 11.22
CA THR A 62 -7.41 -1.40 11.42
C THR A 62 -6.65 -0.64 10.33
N SER A 63 -7.13 0.54 9.94
CA SER A 63 -6.34 1.45 9.09
C SER A 63 -5.16 2.03 9.88
N PRO A 64 -3.96 2.12 9.28
CA PRO A 64 -2.82 2.73 9.95
C PRO A 64 -2.98 4.26 10.05
N SER A 65 -2.38 4.85 11.08
CA SER A 65 -2.02 6.28 11.07
C SER A 65 -0.88 6.55 10.09
N ALA A 66 -0.61 7.83 9.79
CA ALA A 66 0.52 8.20 8.92
C ALA A 66 1.87 7.67 9.45
N THR A 67 2.10 7.77 10.77
CA THR A 67 3.33 7.27 11.41
C THR A 67 3.43 5.74 11.34
N GLN A 68 2.35 5.03 11.66
CA GLN A 68 2.31 3.56 11.59
C GLN A 68 2.52 3.07 10.16
N LEU A 69 1.98 3.79 9.17
CA LEU A 69 2.19 3.47 7.77
C LEU A 69 3.66 3.67 7.38
N ALA A 70 4.29 4.77 7.80
CA ALA A 70 5.70 5.02 7.51
C ALA A 70 6.62 3.97 8.14
N GLU A 71 6.37 3.61 9.40
CA GLU A 71 7.08 2.53 10.10
C GLU A 71 6.91 1.19 9.37
N PHE A 72 5.67 0.85 9.00
CA PHE A 72 5.38 -0.40 8.29
C PHE A 72 6.03 -0.45 6.90
N ILE A 73 6.02 0.66 6.17
CA ILE A 73 6.64 0.76 4.83
C ILE A 73 8.17 0.64 4.91
N ALA A 74 8.80 1.11 5.98
CA ALA A 74 10.25 1.00 6.16
C ALA A 74 10.75 -0.47 6.18
N ASP A 75 9.88 -1.40 6.57
CA ASP A 75 10.16 -2.84 6.57
C ASP A 75 9.77 -3.54 5.25
N LEU A 76 9.16 -2.83 4.29
CA LEU A 76 8.76 -3.40 2.99
C LEU A 76 9.93 -3.43 2.00
N PRO A 77 9.93 -4.41 1.07
CA PRO A 77 10.88 -4.38 -0.04
C PRO A 77 10.68 -3.13 -0.91
N ALA A 78 11.73 -2.72 -1.61
CA ALA A 78 11.65 -1.60 -2.54
C ALA A 78 10.63 -1.88 -3.68
N PRO A 79 9.97 -0.83 -4.22
CA PRO A 79 9.20 -0.91 -5.46
C PRO A 79 9.99 -1.50 -6.63
N GLN A 80 9.30 -2.06 -7.64
CA GLN A 80 9.88 -2.73 -8.82
C GLN A 80 9.44 -2.10 -10.13
#